data_AF-A0A1Y1YQB1-F1
#
_entry.id   AF-A0A1Y1YQB1-F1
#
_cell.length_a   1.000
_cell.length_b   1.000
_cell.length_c   1.000
_cell.angle_alpha   90.00
_cell.angle_beta   90.00
_cell.angle_gamma   90.00
#
_symmetry.space_group_name_H-M   'P 1'
#
loop_
_entity.id
_entity.type
_entity.pdbx_description
1 polymer ?
#
loop_
_entity_poly.entity_id
_entity_poly.type
_entity_poly.pdbx_seq_one_letter_code
_entity_poly.pdbx_strand_id
1 'polypeptide(L)'
;AIKGSLNLPAHSFYTNQSVLHDLCKRAGVKQVAFYCGASNGRGPRCSGWFADHLADVGETEIQSLTLAGGIKGWVKAGEKYTDNVVEYEPEYWKQFE
;
A
#
# COMPACT_ATOMS: atom_id res chain seq x y z
N ALA A 1 -4.50 7.76 7.63
CA ALA A 1 -4.08 6.62 6.74
C ALA A 1 -5.32 5.79 6.39
N ILE A 2 -5.29 4.92 5.38
CA ILE A 2 -6.42 4.03 5.10
C ILE A 2 -6.56 3.02 6.25
N LYS A 3 -7.78 2.85 6.76
CA LYS A 3 -8.11 1.97 7.89
C LYS A 3 -7.66 0.54 7.60
N GLY A 4 -6.99 -0.08 8.58
CA GLY A 4 -6.46 -1.44 8.46
C GLY A 4 -5.15 -1.56 7.66
N SER A 5 -4.59 -0.46 7.14
CA SER A 5 -3.28 -0.50 6.47
C SER A 5 -2.12 -0.54 7.47
N LEU A 6 -1.03 -1.20 7.06
CA LEU A 6 0.25 -1.18 7.77
C LEU A 6 1.10 0.01 7.27
N ASN A 7 1.75 0.70 8.21
CA ASN A 7 2.65 1.80 7.87
C ASN A 7 4.11 1.31 7.79
N LEU A 8 4.60 1.08 6.57
CA LEU A 8 5.97 0.63 6.31
C LEU A 8 6.76 1.71 5.55
N PRO A 9 7.84 2.28 6.12
CA PRO A 9 8.64 3.28 5.44
C PRO A 9 9.36 2.73 4.19
N ALA A 10 9.17 3.39 3.05
CA ALA A 10 9.80 2.97 1.79
C ALA A 10 11.34 2.89 1.84
N HIS A 11 12.00 3.70 2.67
CA HIS A 11 13.47 3.71 2.79
C HIS A 11 14.04 2.41 3.35
N SER A 12 13.37 1.80 4.32
CA SER A 12 13.80 0.54 4.93
C SER A 12 13.11 -0.68 4.32
N PHE A 13 12.09 -0.48 3.49
CA PHE A 13 11.30 -1.60 2.97
C PHE A 13 12.11 -2.56 2.08
N TYR A 14 13.08 -2.05 1.30
CA TYR A 14 13.89 -2.89 0.40
C TYR A 14 14.60 -4.04 1.14
N THR A 15 15.15 -3.80 2.32
CA THR A 15 15.83 -4.83 3.12
C THR A 15 14.88 -5.68 3.98
N ASN A 16 13.57 -5.41 3.96
CA ASN A 16 12.57 -6.04 4.82
C ASN A 16 11.41 -6.69 4.03
N GLN A 17 11.57 -6.94 2.73
CA GLN A 17 10.55 -7.56 1.87
C GLN A 17 10.16 -8.96 2.39
N SER A 18 11.14 -9.75 2.82
CA SER A 18 10.94 -11.09 3.37
C SER A 18 10.06 -11.10 4.62
N VAL A 19 10.18 -10.08 5.48
CA VAL A 19 9.36 -9.97 6.71
C VAL A 19 7.89 -9.79 6.34
N LEU A 20 7.59 -8.95 5.35
CA LEU A 20 6.22 -8.77 4.86
C LEU A 20 5.69 -10.04 4.19
N HIS A 21 6.51 -10.72 3.40
CA HIS A 21 6.14 -11.99 2.76
C HIS A 21 5.76 -13.05 3.80
N ASP A 22 6.62 -13.26 4.81
CA ASP A 22 6.38 -14.18 5.92
C ASP A 22 5.09 -13.87 6.68
N LEU A 23 4.84 -12.59 6.96
CA LEU A 23 3.61 -12.14 7.61
C LEU A 23 2.40 -12.49 6.76
N CYS A 24 2.43 -12.17 5.46
CA CYS A 24 1.33 -12.46 4.55
C CYS A 24 1.04 -13.96 4.46
N LYS A 25 2.08 -14.81 4.40
CA LYS A 25 1.91 -16.26 4.39
C LYS A 25 1.25 -16.79 5.65
N ARG A 26 1.73 -16.37 6.83
CA ARG A 26 1.17 -16.80 8.12
C ARG A 26 -0.27 -16.32 8.31
N ALA A 27 -0.60 -15.14 7.78
CA ALA A 27 -1.94 -14.56 7.85
C ALA A 27 -2.88 -15.05 6.74
N GLY A 28 -2.41 -15.87 5.79
CA GLY A 28 -3.21 -16.33 4.64
C GLY A 28 -3.59 -15.21 3.66
N VAL A 29 -2.87 -14.09 3.67
CA VAL A 29 -3.10 -12.94 2.77
C VAL A 29 -2.67 -13.31 1.36
N LYS A 30 -3.55 -13.09 0.38
CA LYS A 30 -3.30 -13.40 -1.04
C LYS A 30 -3.04 -12.15 -1.90
N GLN A 31 -3.38 -10.96 -1.42
CA GLN A 31 -3.17 -9.71 -2.15
C GLN A 31 -2.65 -8.63 -1.22
N VAL A 32 -1.59 -7.95 -1.65
CA VAL A 32 -0.93 -6.89 -0.89
C VAL A 32 -0.90 -5.62 -1.73
N ALA A 33 -1.70 -4.63 -1.35
CA ALA A 33 -1.75 -3.34 -2.04
C ALA A 33 -0.85 -2.30 -1.37
N PHE A 34 0.10 -1.77 -2.14
CA PHE A 34 0.98 -0.68 -1.72
C PHE A 34 0.42 0.66 -2.18
N TYR A 35 0.60 1.69 -1.36
CA TYR A 35 0.23 3.05 -1.71
C TYR A 35 1.18 4.08 -1.12
N CYS A 36 1.24 5.25 -1.74
CA CYS A 36 1.79 6.44 -1.11
C CYS A 36 0.83 7.62 -1.30
N GLY A 37 1.30 8.86 -1.25
CA GLY A 37 0.45 10.04 -1.46
C GLY A 37 -0.36 9.96 -2.74
N ALA A 38 0.33 9.87 -3.89
CA ALA A 38 -0.28 9.77 -5.22
C ALA A 38 0.04 8.46 -5.96
N SER A 39 0.86 7.59 -5.36
CA SER A 39 1.41 6.39 -6.02
C SER A 39 2.19 6.68 -7.32
N ASN A 40 2.88 7.82 -7.41
CA ASN A 40 3.75 8.16 -8.56
C ASN A 40 5.25 7.89 -8.30
N GLY A 41 5.59 7.16 -7.24
CA GLY A 41 6.99 6.92 -6.87
C GLY A 41 7.13 5.80 -5.85
N ARG A 42 7.02 6.13 -4.55
CA ARG A 42 7.23 5.16 -3.46
C ARG A 42 6.30 3.93 -3.52
N GLY A 43 5.00 4.12 -3.80
CA GLY A 43 4.03 3.03 -3.89
C GLY A 43 4.42 1.99 -4.95
N PRO A 44 4.48 2.36 -6.25
CA PRO A 44 4.90 1.46 -7.31
C PRO A 44 6.28 0.85 -7.11
N ARG A 45 7.24 1.62 -6.58
CA ARG A 45 8.58 1.10 -6.27
C ARG A 45 8.52 -0.02 -5.24
N CYS A 46 7.81 0.17 -4.12
CA CYS A 46 7.71 -0.85 -3.09
C CYS A 46 6.92 -2.08 -3.57
N SER A 47 5.84 -1.89 -4.33
CA SER A 47 5.13 -3.05 -4.89
C SER A 47 5.98 -3.81 -5.91
N GLY A 48 6.76 -3.12 -6.73
CA GLY A 48 7.68 -3.75 -7.69
C GLY A 48 8.74 -4.56 -6.96
N TRP A 49 9.43 -3.96 -5.99
CA TRP A 49 10.36 -4.66 -5.12
C TRP A 49 9.77 -5.90 -4.43
N PHE A 50 8.53 -5.81 -3.96
CA PHE A 50 7.87 -6.97 -3.37
C PHE A 50 7.50 -8.01 -4.42
N ALA A 51 7.08 -7.60 -5.63
CA ALA A 51 6.81 -8.51 -6.73
C ALA A 51 8.09 -9.27 -7.18
N ASP A 52 9.22 -8.56 -7.26
CA ASP A 52 10.52 -9.15 -7.57
C ASP A 52 10.91 -10.18 -6.50
N HIS A 53 10.80 -9.82 -5.22
CA HIS A 53 11.03 -10.76 -4.10
C HIS A 53 10.15 -12.00 -4.20
N LEU A 54 8.85 -11.84 -4.46
CA LEU A 54 7.92 -12.96 -4.60
C LEU A 54 8.31 -13.88 -5.75
N ALA A 55 8.74 -13.31 -6.89
CA ALA A 55 9.24 -14.09 -8.02
C ALA A 55 10.54 -14.84 -7.68
N ASP A 56 11.48 -14.16 -7.01
CA ASP A 56 12.79 -14.72 -6.64
C ASP A 56 12.66 -15.94 -5.70
N VAL A 57 11.68 -15.92 -4.79
CA VAL A 57 11.40 -17.04 -3.87
C VAL A 57 10.38 -18.05 -4.41
N GLY A 58 9.90 -17.87 -5.64
CA GLY A 58 8.92 -18.76 -6.27
C GLY A 58 7.52 -18.73 -5.63
N GLU A 59 7.14 -17.62 -4.99
CA GLU A 59 5.80 -17.44 -4.43
C GLU A 59 4.77 -17.16 -5.53
N THR A 60 3.72 -17.98 -5.60
CA THR A 60 2.69 -17.91 -6.65
C THR A 60 1.30 -17.58 -6.12
N GLU A 61 1.09 -17.63 -4.81
CA GLU A 61 -0.24 -17.40 -4.23
C GLU A 61 -0.49 -15.96 -3.78
N ILE A 62 0.58 -15.19 -3.61
CA ILE A 62 0.52 -13.80 -3.13
C ILE A 62 0.77 -12.87 -4.30
N GLN A 63 -0.13 -11.90 -4.47
CA GLN A 63 -0.01 -10.87 -5.50
C GLN A 63 0.38 -9.52 -4.88
N SER A 64 1.41 -8.90 -5.46
CA SER A 64 1.76 -7.51 -5.17
C SER A 64 1.00 -6.55 -6.07
N LEU A 65 0.35 -5.54 -5.50
CA LEU A 65 -0.49 -4.57 -6.20
C LEU A 65 -0.09 -3.13 -5.85
N THR A 66 -0.39 -2.19 -6.73
CA THR A 66 -0.34 -0.75 -6.41
C THR A 66 -1.76 -0.19 -6.39
N LEU A 67 -2.10 0.56 -5.33
CA LEU A 67 -3.30 1.39 -5.31
C LEU A 67 -3.06 2.64 -6.17
N ALA A 68 -3.65 2.65 -7.37
CA ALA A 68 -3.58 3.77 -8.30
C ALA A 68 -4.11 5.06 -7.65
N GLY A 69 -3.43 6.18 -7.87
CA GLY A 69 -3.75 7.48 -7.27
C GLY A 69 -3.40 7.61 -5.78
N GLY A 70 -2.99 6.52 -5.12
CA GLY A 70 -2.62 6.52 -3.71
C GLY A 70 -3.75 6.97 -2.78
N ILE A 71 -3.40 7.45 -1.59
CA ILE A 71 -4.42 7.94 -0.64
C ILE A 71 -5.09 9.23 -1.13
N LYS A 72 -4.43 10.04 -1.96
CA LYS A 72 -5.06 11.21 -2.60
C LYS A 72 -6.20 10.78 -3.54
N GLY A 73 -5.96 9.77 -4.37
CA GLY A 73 -6.99 9.18 -5.23
C GLY A 73 -8.12 8.54 -4.42
N TRP A 74 -7.78 7.84 -3.33
CA TRP A 74 -8.75 7.27 -2.40
C TRP A 74 -9.69 8.33 -1.81
N VAL A 75 -9.14 9.43 -1.29
CA VAL A 75 -9.95 10.53 -0.73
C VAL A 75 -10.80 11.21 -1.81
N LYS A 76 -10.24 11.45 -3.00
CA LYS A 76 -10.98 12.03 -4.14
C LYS A 76 -12.14 11.16 -4.63
N ALA A 77 -12.16 9.87 -4.31
CA ALA A 77 -13.23 8.96 -4.71
C ALA A 77 -14.52 9.11 -3.89
N GLY A 78 -14.53 9.98 -2.86
CA GLY A 78 -15.74 10.41 -2.16
C GLY A 78 -16.00 9.70 -0.84
N GLU A 79 -17.18 9.97 -0.25
CA GLU A 79 -17.52 9.69 1.15
C GLU A 79 -17.28 8.23 1.56
N LYS A 80 -17.73 7.27 0.72
CA LYS A 80 -17.54 5.83 0.93
C LYS A 80 -16.08 5.45 1.20
N TYR A 81 -15.13 6.19 0.63
CA TYR A 81 -13.70 5.97 0.81
C TYR A 81 -13.17 6.77 2.00
N THR A 82 -13.59 8.02 2.20
CA THR A 82 -13.15 8.85 3.32
C THR A 82 -13.58 8.31 4.69
N ASP A 83 -14.71 7.60 4.77
CA ASP A 83 -15.15 6.87 5.97
C ASP A 83 -14.14 5.80 6.43
N ASN A 84 -13.27 5.38 5.52
CA ASN A 84 -12.21 4.41 5.76
C ASN A 84 -10.84 5.08 5.92
N VAL A 85 -10.80 6.40 6.19
CA VAL A 85 -9.56 7.11 6.54
C VAL A 85 -9.56 7.39 8.04
N VAL A 86 -8.54 6.88 8.72
CA VAL A 86 -8.32 7.13 10.16
C VAL A 86 -8.08 8.63 10.37
N GLU A 87 -8.83 9.24 11.28
CA GLU A 87 -8.76 10.67 11.64
C GLU A 87 -8.89 11.57 10.41
N TYR A 88 -9.92 11.32 9.59
CA TYR A 88 -10.17 12.11 8.40
C TYR A 88 -10.52 13.57 8.74
N GLU A 89 -9.72 14.52 8.23
CA GLU A 89 -9.95 15.96 8.35
C GLU A 89 -10.22 16.59 6.97
N PRO A 90 -11.48 16.87 6.59
CA PRO A 90 -11.83 17.35 5.25
C PRO A 90 -11.05 18.59 4.80
N GLU A 91 -10.86 19.57 5.69
CA GLU A 91 -10.15 20.82 5.38
C GLU A 91 -8.69 20.59 4.98
N TYR A 92 -8.01 19.63 5.60
CA TYR A 92 -6.65 19.27 5.22
C TYR A 92 -6.58 18.79 3.77
N TRP A 93 -7.58 18.05 3.28
CA TRP A 93 -7.53 17.43 1.95
C TRP A 93 -7.83 18.39 0.80
N LYS A 94 -8.49 19.53 1.05
CA LYS A 94 -8.77 20.56 0.04
C LYS A 94 -7.50 21.11 -0.63
N GLN A 95 -6.36 21.05 0.04
CA GLN A 95 -5.07 21.50 -0.53
C GLN A 95 -4.58 20.62 -1.70
N PHE A 96 -5.19 19.45 -1.91
CA PHE A 96 -4.81 18.50 -2.95
C PHE A 96 -5.87 18.35 -4.06
N GLU A 97 -6.92 19.16 -4.03
CA GLU A 97 -7.92 19.22 -5.10
C GLU A 97 -7.31 19.71 -6.41
#